data_AF-A0A954M8D0-F1
#
_entry.id   AF-A0A954M8D0-F1
#
_cell.length_a   1.000
_cell.length_b   1.000
_cell.length_c   1.000
_cell.angle_alpha   90.00
_cell.angle_beta   90.00
_cell.angle_gamma   90.00
#
_symmetry.space_group_name_H-M   'P 1'
#
loop_
_entity.id
_entity.type
_entity.pdbx_description
1 polymer ?
#
loop_
_entity_poly.entity_id
_entity_poly.type
_entity_poly.pdbx_seq_one_letter_code
_entity_poly.pdbx_strand_id
1 'polypeptide(L)'
;MAQLRSGFVSITGNFRDNNEDRCLVDPKGRYFLVCDGMGGQAAGEKASEMAAEIVPRQLEQTLDFENATPEDVVAAIDQAVAEANSEIMAMGNLDP
;
A
#
# COMPACT_ATOMS: atom_id res chain seq x y z
N MET A 1 -13.62 -22.15 12.15
CA MET A 1 -13.05 -20.89 11.63
C MET A 1 -12.74 -21.10 10.16
N ALA A 2 -13.11 -20.16 9.30
CA ALA A 2 -12.69 -20.18 7.90
C ALA A 2 -11.19 -19.82 7.83
N GLN A 3 -10.45 -20.51 6.99
CA GLN A 3 -9.03 -20.24 6.75
C GLN A 3 -8.89 -19.65 5.34
N LEU A 4 -8.43 -18.41 5.26
CA LEU A 4 -8.09 -17.77 3.99
C LEU A 4 -6.71 -18.26 3.55
N ARG A 5 -6.63 -18.79 2.34
CA ARG A 5 -5.36 -19.02 1.64
C ARG A 5 -5.19 -17.90 0.63
N SER A 6 -4.15 -17.11 0.80
CA SER A 6 -3.83 -15.97 -0.04
C SER A 6 -2.45 -16.14 -0.69
N GLY A 7 -2.26 -15.42 -1.79
CA GLY A 7 -1.01 -15.27 -2.50
C GLY A 7 -1.16 -14.06 -3.43
N PHE A 8 -0.05 -13.55 -3.93
CA PHE A 8 -0.07 -12.44 -4.89
C PHE A 8 0.87 -12.73 -6.05
N VAL A 9 0.56 -12.13 -7.19
CA VAL A 9 1.41 -12.11 -8.37
C VAL A 9 1.28 -10.72 -8.98
N SER A 10 2.41 -10.14 -9.36
CA SER A 10 2.45 -8.88 -10.09
C SER A 10 3.45 -9.04 -11.24
N ILE A 11 3.03 -8.65 -12.44
CA ILE A 11 3.78 -8.81 -13.68
C ILE A 11 3.66 -7.53 -14.51
N THR A 12 4.74 -7.14 -15.19
CA THR A 12 4.77 -5.96 -16.07
C THR A 12 3.77 -6.06 -17.24
N GLY A 13 3.47 -7.28 -17.69
CA GLY A 13 2.71 -7.51 -18.91
C GLY A 13 3.54 -7.25 -20.17
N ASN A 14 2.87 -7.05 -21.31
CA ASN A 14 3.51 -7.03 -22.63
C ASN A 14 3.77 -5.62 -23.20
N PHE A 15 3.27 -4.57 -22.55
CA PHE A 15 3.16 -3.22 -23.15
C PHE A 15 3.80 -2.12 -22.30
N ARG A 16 4.42 -2.47 -21.18
CA ARG A 16 5.17 -1.54 -20.31
C ARG A 16 6.60 -2.06 -20.18
N ASP A 17 7.56 -1.15 -20.06
CA ASP A 17 8.97 -1.50 -19.83
C ASP A 17 9.26 -1.76 -18.35
N ASN A 18 8.43 -1.20 -17.45
CA ASN A 18 8.59 -1.34 -16.01
C ASN A 18 7.26 -1.64 -15.33
N ASN A 19 7.31 -2.41 -14.24
CA ASN A 19 6.15 -2.72 -13.42
C ASN A 19 6.05 -1.72 -12.26
N GLU A 20 5.07 -0.83 -12.35
CA GLU A 20 4.80 0.20 -11.34
C GLU A 20 3.83 -0.30 -10.27
N ASP A 21 3.42 -1.57 -10.30
CA ASP A 21 2.58 -2.17 -9.27
C ASP A 21 3.42 -2.67 -8.10
N ARG A 22 2.88 -2.50 -6.90
CA ARG A 22 3.34 -3.15 -5.68
C ARG A 22 2.17 -3.80 -4.98
N CYS A 23 2.43 -4.93 -4.34
CA CYS A 23 1.41 -5.63 -3.56
C CYS A 23 2.03 -6.30 -2.35
N LEU A 24 1.22 -6.43 -1.30
CA LEU A 24 1.62 -7.02 -0.04
C LEU A 24 0.47 -7.85 0.54
N VAL A 25 0.83 -9.00 1.09
CA VAL A 25 -0.06 -9.85 1.86
C VAL A 25 0.49 -9.89 3.28
N ASP A 26 -0.32 -9.45 4.26
CA ASP A 26 0.07 -9.56 5.66
C ASP A 26 0.29 -11.04 6.02
N PRO A 27 1.43 -11.43 6.62
CA PRO A 27 1.71 -12.82 6.97
C PRO A 27 0.71 -13.43 7.96
N LYS A 28 -0.01 -12.61 8.74
CA LYS A 28 -1.07 -13.07 9.64
C LYS A 28 -2.45 -13.12 8.95
N GLY A 29 -2.54 -12.73 7.68
CA GLY A 29 -3.77 -12.75 6.88
C GLY A 29 -4.79 -11.68 7.27
N ARG A 30 -4.36 -10.60 7.92
CA ARG A 30 -5.26 -9.54 8.44
C ARG A 30 -5.70 -8.55 7.36
N TYR A 31 -4.83 -8.27 6.39
CA TYR A 31 -5.12 -7.37 5.27
C TYR A 31 -4.30 -7.72 4.02
N PHE A 32 -4.72 -7.14 2.91
CA PHE A 32 -4.05 -7.20 1.62
C PHE A 32 -3.94 -5.79 1.06
N LEU A 33 -2.83 -5.49 0.39
CA LEU A 33 -2.56 -4.18 -0.17
C LEU A 33 -2.14 -4.31 -1.64
N VAL A 34 -2.69 -3.44 -2.47
CA VAL A 34 -2.30 -3.26 -3.87
C VAL A 34 -2.10 -1.76 -4.09
N CYS A 35 -0.97 -1.40 -4.70
CA CYS A 35 -0.59 -0.04 -5.03
C CYS A 35 -0.25 0.00 -6.53
N ASP A 36 -1.02 0.75 -7.30
CA ASP A 36 -0.81 0.98 -8.74
C ASP A 36 -0.20 2.38 -8.93
N GLY A 37 1.03 2.44 -9.40
CA GLY A 37 1.71 3.68 -9.71
C GLY A 37 1.21 4.28 -11.03
N MET A 38 0.64 5.48 -10.99
CA MET A 38 0.20 6.18 -12.21
C MET A 38 1.41 6.61 -13.05
N GLY A 39 1.68 5.87 -14.14
CA GLY A 39 2.83 6.10 -15.01
C GLY A 39 2.85 7.43 -15.78
N GLY A 40 4.05 7.83 -16.21
CA GLY A 40 4.30 9.03 -17.05
C GLY A 40 5.65 9.72 -16.81
N GLN A 41 6.23 9.52 -15.61
CA GLN A 41 7.56 9.95 -15.15
C GLN A 41 8.11 8.85 -14.23
N ALA A 42 9.41 8.85 -13.89
CA ALA A 42 10.04 7.87 -12.97
C ALA A 42 9.43 7.83 -11.53
N ALA A 43 8.37 8.60 -11.29
CA ALA A 43 7.67 8.71 -10.01
C ALA A 43 6.66 7.59 -9.74
N GLY A 44 6.11 6.92 -10.77
CA GLY A 44 5.06 5.91 -10.59
C GLY A 44 5.50 4.71 -9.74
N GLU A 45 6.62 4.09 -10.12
CA GLU A 45 7.23 3.00 -9.36
C GLU A 45 7.59 3.42 -7.93
N LYS A 46 8.16 4.63 -7.77
CA LYS A 46 8.58 5.09 -6.45
C LYS A 46 7.39 5.37 -5.53
N ALA A 47 6.32 5.93 -6.07
CA ALA A 47 5.09 6.21 -5.34
C ALA A 47 4.42 4.92 -4.84
N SER A 48 4.30 3.90 -5.70
CA SER A 48 3.70 2.62 -5.30
C SER A 48 4.59 1.85 -4.30
N GLU A 49 5.91 1.94 -4.42
CA GLU A 49 6.86 1.43 -3.42
C GLU A 49 6.66 2.11 -2.05
N MET A 50 6.64 3.44 -2.01
CA MET A 50 6.42 4.19 -0.77
C MET A 50 5.07 3.88 -0.13
N ALA A 51 4.00 3.79 -0.93
CA ALA A 51 2.68 3.40 -0.42
C ALA A 51 2.71 2.00 0.20
N ALA A 52 3.35 1.03 -0.45
CA ALA A 52 3.48 -0.34 0.02
C ALA A 52 4.34 -0.48 1.29
N GLU A 53 5.21 0.49 1.58
CA GLU A 53 5.99 0.53 2.83
C GLU A 53 5.26 1.27 3.97
N ILE A 54 4.68 2.44 3.66
CA ILE A 54 4.12 3.34 4.68
C ILE A 54 2.78 2.82 5.22
N VAL A 55 1.90 2.33 4.35
CA VAL A 55 0.56 1.88 4.78
C VAL A 55 0.65 0.73 5.78
N PRO A 56 1.39 -0.37 5.52
CA PRO A 56 1.59 -1.43 6.52
C PRO A 56 2.17 -0.92 7.83
N ARG A 57 3.21 -0.08 7.76
CA ARG A 57 3.85 0.50 8.93
C ARG A 57 2.85 1.27 9.79
N GLN A 58 1.99 2.08 9.17
CA GLN A 58 1.00 2.86 9.92
C GLN A 58 -0.11 1.98 10.49
N LEU A 59 -0.59 0.99 9.76
CA LEU A 59 -1.60 0.06 10.27
C LEU A 59 -1.08 -0.71 11.50
N GLU A 60 0.18 -1.19 11.50
CA GLU A 60 0.76 -1.84 12.69
C GLU A 60 0.92 -0.89 13.89
N GLN A 61 1.06 0.42 13.65
CA GLN A 61 1.25 1.42 14.71
C GLN A 61 -0.08 1.91 15.29
N THR A 62 -1.16 1.92 14.50
CA THR A 62 -2.39 2.62 14.84
C THR A 62 -3.59 1.69 15.05
N LEU A 63 -3.56 0.47 14.51
CA LEU A 63 -4.69 -0.46 14.57
C LEU A 63 -4.42 -1.61 15.54
N ASP A 64 -5.28 -1.75 16.55
CA ASP A 64 -5.37 -2.98 17.34
C ASP A 64 -6.18 -4.03 16.57
N PHE A 65 -5.50 -4.86 15.80
CA PHE A 65 -6.13 -5.88 14.96
C PHE A 65 -6.97 -6.93 15.71
N GLU A 66 -6.82 -7.06 17.03
CA GLU A 66 -7.59 -8.04 17.80
C GLU A 66 -8.89 -7.45 18.36
N ASN A 67 -8.91 -6.14 18.66
CA ASN A 67 -10.03 -5.51 19.36
C ASN A 67 -10.69 -4.34 18.60
N ALA A 68 -10.16 -3.94 17.45
CA ALA A 68 -10.68 -2.82 16.68
C ALA A 68 -12.14 -3.02 16.24
N THR A 69 -12.92 -1.95 16.33
CA THR A 69 -14.23 -1.88 15.71
C THR A 69 -14.11 -1.63 14.20
N PRO A 70 -15.16 -1.90 13.40
CA PRO A 70 -15.15 -1.55 11.98
C PRO A 70 -14.83 -0.05 11.74
N GLU A 71 -15.31 0.83 12.61
CA GLU A 71 -15.05 2.27 12.54
C GLU A 71 -13.56 2.58 12.80
N ASP A 72 -12.93 1.92 13.76
CA ASP A 72 -11.48 2.07 14.03
C ASP A 72 -10.65 1.60 12.83
N VAL A 73 -11.06 0.50 12.18
CA VAL A 73 -10.39 -0.02 10.99
C VAL A 73 -10.44 0.99 9.84
N VAL A 74 -11.63 1.56 9.58
CA VAL A 74 -11.78 2.59 8.53
C VAL A 74 -10.93 3.81 8.84
N ALA A 75 -10.96 4.30 10.09
CA ALA A 75 -10.16 5.45 10.50
C ALA A 75 -8.66 5.20 10.38
N ALA A 76 -8.18 4.00 10.74
CA ALA A 76 -6.77 3.64 10.62
C ALA A 76 -6.33 3.54 9.16
N ILE A 77 -7.18 2.99 8.27
CA ILE A 77 -6.91 2.94 6.83
C ILE A 77 -6.82 4.36 6.26
N ASP A 78 -7.79 5.23 6.57
CA ASP A 78 -7.81 6.62 6.09
C ASP A 78 -6.55 7.37 6.55
N GLN A 79 -6.16 7.20 7.82
CA GLN A 79 -4.94 7.82 8.36
C GLN A 79 -3.67 7.28 7.70
N ALA A 80 -3.58 5.97 7.47
CA ALA A 80 -2.43 5.34 6.82
C ALA A 80 -2.27 5.80 5.36
N VAL A 81 -3.38 5.89 4.64
CA VAL A 81 -3.41 6.37 3.25
C VAL A 81 -3.09 7.87 3.17
N ALA A 82 -3.61 8.68 4.09
CA ALA A 82 -3.31 10.12 4.15
C ALA A 82 -1.83 10.40 4.42
N GLU A 83 -1.21 9.62 5.31
CA GLU A 83 0.23 9.70 5.58
C GLU A 83 1.05 9.32 4.34
N ALA A 84 0.75 8.18 3.72
CA ALA A 84 1.42 7.74 2.50
C ALA A 84 1.31 8.78 1.37
N ASN A 85 0.12 9.36 1.18
CA ASN A 85 -0.09 10.43 0.21
C ASN A 85 0.75 11.67 0.53
N SER A 86 0.84 12.08 1.79
CA SER A 86 1.62 13.26 2.19
C SER A 86 3.11 13.07 1.91
N GLU A 87 3.66 11.90 2.21
CA GLU A 87 5.07 11.55 1.95
C GLU A 87 5.37 11.43 0.45
N ILE A 88 4.48 10.80 -0.33
CA ILE A 88 4.63 10.70 -1.80
C ILE A 88 4.60 12.09 -2.44
N MET A 89 3.68 12.97 -2.00
CA MET A 89 3.61 14.34 -2.49
C MET A 89 4.85 15.16 -2.10
N ALA A 90 5.39 14.96 -0.89
CA ALA A 90 6.63 15.60 -0.47
C ALA A 90 7.82 15.16 -1.34
N MET A 91 7.93 13.86 -1.64
CA MET A 91 8.94 13.32 -2.54
C MET A 91 8.81 13.89 -3.96
N GLY A 92 7.60 13.94 -4.52
CA GLY A 92 7.35 14.48 -5.86
C GLY A 92 7.68 15.97 -6.00
N ASN A 93 7.68 16.74 -4.91
CA ASN A 93 8.12 18.14 -4.92
C ASN A 93 9.65 18.30 -4.88
N LEU A 94 10.39 17.26 -4.46
CA LEU A 94 11.85 17.28 -4.34
C LEU A 94 12.56 16.82 -5.64
N ASP A 95 11.91 15.96 -6.44
CA ASP A 95 12.36 15.51 -7.76
C ASP A 95 11.36 15.94 -8.86
N PRO A 96 11.45 17.20 -9.38
CA PRO A 96 10.55 17.73 -10.40
C PRO A 96 10.82 17.24 -11.83
#